data_AF-A0AAV2Q979-F1
#
_entry.id   AF-A0AAV2Q979-F1
#
_cell.length_a   1.000
_cell.length_b   1.000
_cell.length_c   1.000
_cell.angle_alpha   90.00
_cell.angle_beta   90.00
_cell.angle_gamma   90.00
#
_symmetry.space_group_name_H-M   'P 1'
#
loop_
_entity.id
_entity.type
_entity.pdbx_description
1 polymer ?
#
loop_
_entity_poly.entity_id
_entity_poly.type
_entity_poly.pdbx_seq_one_letter_code
_entity_poly.pdbx_strand_id
1 'polypeptide(L)'
;MLSRFESECDVTFQSNEWGLMEKISSLLQIFYLMTKHMSHRYANSGDIIPHVMIAKDYVTDELTRSRLTGLNTTLTSLKESFDTRFSKYLKDMNCILATYLDPRHKDLFDNEDYGSIRSAANIELALIEKYLKYANEKDDREKETEVADQADSNEDDPDDALEVEADNDFGGFKDKKVDILAWYRARLFAKPAV
;
A
#
# COMPACT_ATOMS: atom_id res chain seq x y z
N MET A 1 6.95 52.98 -28.91
CA MET A 1 7.41 52.19 -27.75
C MET A 1 6.85 50.75 -27.80
N LEU A 2 6.91 50.07 -28.94
CA LEU A 2 6.41 48.69 -29.10
C LEU A 2 7.38 47.83 -29.92
N SER A 3 8.70 48.02 -29.76
CA SER A 3 9.69 47.13 -30.41
C SER A 3 10.74 46.58 -29.44
N ARG A 4 10.49 46.67 -28.13
CA ARG A 4 11.44 46.24 -27.09
C ARG A 4 11.03 44.94 -26.37
N PHE A 5 9.90 44.34 -26.75
CA PHE A 5 9.38 43.13 -26.10
C PHE A 5 9.42 41.85 -26.95
N GLU A 6 9.83 41.91 -28.21
CA GLU A 6 9.91 40.72 -29.08
C GLU A 6 11.31 40.07 -29.13
N SER A 7 12.30 40.62 -28.42
CA SER A 7 13.70 40.21 -28.57
C SER A 7 14.22 39.19 -27.55
N GLU A 8 13.35 38.50 -26.81
CA GLU A 8 13.81 37.65 -25.68
C GLU A 8 13.14 36.27 -25.61
N CYS A 9 12.77 35.70 -26.76
CA CYS A 9 12.36 34.31 -26.84
C CYS A 9 12.73 33.65 -28.17
N ASP A 10 13.98 33.81 -28.61
CA ASP A 10 14.53 32.95 -29.67
C ASP A 10 15.48 31.93 -29.04
N VAL A 11 14.91 31.01 -28.27
CA VAL A 11 15.63 29.81 -27.81
C VAL A 11 15.64 28.83 -28.96
N THR A 12 16.53 29.04 -29.92
CA THR A 12 16.80 28.06 -30.98
C THR A 12 17.58 26.90 -30.36
N PHE A 13 16.86 25.89 -29.89
CA PHE A 13 17.48 24.64 -29.41
C PHE A 13 18.30 24.00 -30.53
N GLN A 14 19.56 23.70 -30.26
CA GLN A 14 20.40 22.94 -31.19
C GLN A 14 19.87 21.50 -31.34
N SER A 15 20.16 20.86 -32.46
CA SER A 15 19.70 19.50 -32.81
C SER A 15 20.03 18.44 -31.72
N ASN A 16 21.14 18.60 -31.00
CA ASN A 16 21.52 17.78 -29.86
C ASN A 16 20.62 17.97 -28.63
N GLU A 17 20.15 19.19 -28.35
CA GLU A 17 19.27 19.52 -27.22
C GLU A 17 17.87 18.94 -27.43
N TRP A 18 17.36 18.95 -28.67
CA TRP A 18 16.12 18.26 -29.04
C TRP A 18 16.20 16.75 -28.78
N GLY A 19 17.31 16.12 -29.17
CA GLY A 19 17.53 14.69 -28.94
C GLY A 19 17.58 14.34 -27.44
N LEU A 20 18.08 15.23 -26.59
CA LEU A 20 18.03 15.05 -25.13
C LEU A 20 16.60 15.21 -24.59
N MET A 21 15.84 16.17 -25.11
CA MET A 21 14.46 16.41 -24.69
C MET A 21 13.55 15.22 -25.02
N GLU A 22 13.71 14.62 -26.19
CA GLU A 22 12.98 13.39 -26.57
C GLU A 22 13.29 12.22 -25.64
N LYS A 23 14.56 12.06 -25.25
CA LYS A 23 14.98 11.02 -24.29
C LYS A 23 14.36 11.25 -22.91
N ILE A 24 14.34 12.50 -22.42
CA ILE A 24 13.69 12.84 -21.15
C ILE A 24 12.19 12.61 -21.23
N SER A 25 11.54 12.97 -22.34
CA SER A 25 10.11 12.72 -22.55
C SER A 25 9.80 11.21 -22.52
N SER A 26 10.61 10.40 -23.21
CA SER A 26 10.49 8.94 -23.18
C SER A 26 10.70 8.36 -21.77
N LEU A 27 11.65 8.91 -20.99
CA LEU A 27 11.87 8.52 -19.61
C LEU A 27 10.66 8.85 -18.72
N LEU A 28 10.07 10.04 -18.89
CA LEU A 28 8.94 10.51 -18.08
C LEU A 28 7.62 9.81 -18.41
N GLN A 29 7.52 9.14 -19.56
CA GLN A 29 6.31 8.46 -20.00
C GLN A 29 5.80 7.43 -18.98
N ILE A 30 6.68 6.67 -18.34
CA ILE A 30 6.27 5.67 -17.32
C ILE A 30 5.62 6.34 -16.11
N PHE A 31 6.17 7.47 -15.66
CA PHE A 31 5.64 8.22 -14.53
C PHE A 31 4.27 8.82 -14.85
N TYR A 32 4.09 9.30 -16.10
CA TYR A 32 2.78 9.75 -16.57
C TYR A 32 1.76 8.61 -16.53
N LEU A 33 2.09 7.43 -17.08
CA LEU A 33 1.17 6.28 -17.11
C LEU A 33 0.77 5.84 -15.69
N MET A 34 1.74 5.74 -14.78
CA MET A 34 1.48 5.35 -13.39
C MET A 34 0.64 6.39 -12.64
N THR A 35 0.98 7.68 -12.80
CA THR A 35 0.22 8.76 -12.15
C THR A 35 -1.21 8.81 -12.68
N LYS A 36 -1.40 8.62 -13.99
CA LYS A 36 -2.71 8.55 -14.62
C LYS A 36 -3.52 7.37 -14.08
N HIS A 37 -2.90 6.19 -13.95
CA HIS A 37 -3.54 5.01 -13.39
C HIS A 37 -3.97 5.24 -11.94
N MET A 38 -3.07 5.78 -11.11
CA MET A 38 -3.33 6.05 -9.69
C MET A 38 -4.32 7.19 -9.43
N SER A 39 -4.49 8.09 -10.40
CA SER A 39 -5.49 9.17 -10.33
C SER A 39 -6.88 8.71 -10.73
N HIS A 40 -7.04 7.44 -11.14
CA HIS A 40 -8.32 6.90 -11.55
C HIS A 40 -9.19 6.58 -10.32
N ARG A 41 -10.51 6.73 -10.44
CA ARG A 41 -11.46 6.49 -9.34
C ARG A 41 -11.40 5.06 -8.80
N TYR A 42 -11.06 4.11 -9.67
CA TYR A 42 -10.96 2.68 -9.34
C TYR A 42 -9.51 2.24 -9.05
N ALA A 43 -8.60 3.18 -8.79
CA ALA A 43 -7.24 2.83 -8.42
C ALA A 43 -7.23 2.07 -7.07
N ASN A 44 -6.59 0.90 -7.05
CA ASN A 44 -6.45 0.10 -5.85
C ASN A 44 -5.14 0.45 -5.12
N SER A 45 -5.17 0.52 -3.79
CA SER A 45 -3.96 0.66 -2.98
C SER A 45 -3.03 -0.55 -3.11
N GLY A 46 -3.57 -1.73 -3.49
CA GLY A 46 -2.77 -2.91 -3.81
C GLY A 46 -1.88 -2.76 -5.05
N ASP A 47 -2.12 -1.76 -5.90
CA ASP A 47 -1.28 -1.50 -7.07
C ASP A 47 -0.04 -0.66 -6.73
N ILE A 48 0.03 -0.03 -5.54
CA ILE A 48 1.09 0.91 -5.18
C ILE A 48 2.48 0.26 -5.20
N ILE A 49 2.65 -0.88 -4.53
CA ILE A 49 3.95 -1.56 -4.46
C ILE A 49 4.41 -2.03 -5.85
N PRO A 50 3.57 -2.73 -6.65
CA PRO A 50 3.93 -3.11 -8.02
C PRO A 50 4.34 -1.92 -8.88
N HIS A 51 3.62 -0.80 -8.81
CA HIS A 51 3.95 0.39 -9.61
C HIS A 51 5.28 1.01 -9.19
N VAL A 52 5.55 1.10 -7.89
CA VAL A 52 6.84 1.60 -7.39
C VAL A 52 7.99 0.68 -7.81
N MET A 53 7.80 -0.63 -7.78
CA MET A 53 8.81 -1.60 -8.23
C MET A 53 9.07 -1.48 -9.72
N ILE A 54 8.04 -1.44 -10.55
CA ILE A 54 8.17 -1.28 -12.01
C ILE A 54 8.89 0.03 -12.36
N ALA A 55 8.56 1.15 -11.70
CA ALA A 55 9.22 2.43 -11.94
C ALA A 55 10.70 2.39 -11.56
N LYS A 56 11.01 1.77 -10.42
CA LYS A 56 12.37 1.60 -9.95
C LYS A 56 13.19 0.78 -10.95
N ASP A 57 12.65 -0.37 -11.34
CA ASP A 57 13.32 -1.28 -12.26
C ASP A 57 13.55 -0.61 -13.62
N TYR A 58 12.56 0.13 -14.13
CA TYR A 58 12.70 0.92 -15.35
C TYR A 58 13.81 1.96 -15.26
N VAL A 59 13.86 2.77 -14.19
CA VAL A 59 14.92 3.76 -13.99
C VAL A 59 16.30 3.10 -13.87
N THR A 60 16.39 1.94 -13.22
CA THR A 60 17.66 1.20 -13.11
C THR A 60 18.11 0.59 -14.43
N ASP A 61 17.18 0.06 -15.23
CA ASP A 61 17.44 -0.51 -16.54
C ASP A 61 17.83 0.56 -17.57
N GLU A 62 17.22 1.74 -17.49
CA GLU A 62 17.64 2.89 -18.29
C GLU A 62 19.03 3.43 -17.89
N LEU A 63 19.48 3.20 -16.65
CA LEU A 63 20.83 3.58 -16.20
C LEU A 63 21.90 2.61 -16.71
N THR A 64 21.56 1.34 -16.85
CA THR A 64 22.47 0.32 -17.41
C THR A 64 22.50 0.37 -18.93
N ARG A 65 21.40 0.78 -19.58
CA ARG A 65 21.34 0.98 -21.02
C ARG A 65 22.03 2.28 -21.42
N SER A 66 22.94 2.22 -22.40
CA SER A 66 23.59 3.40 -22.99
C SER A 66 22.65 4.33 -23.78
N ARG A 67 21.34 4.08 -23.77
CA ARG A 67 20.31 4.84 -24.51
C ARG A 67 20.25 6.31 -24.09
N LEU A 68 20.43 6.57 -22.78
CA LEU A 68 20.42 7.90 -22.17
C LEU A 68 21.81 8.51 -21.99
N THR A 69 22.77 8.16 -22.84
CA THR A 69 24.10 8.80 -22.87
C THR A 69 23.97 10.33 -22.88
N GLY A 70 24.62 10.99 -21.91
CA GLY A 70 24.50 12.43 -21.64
C GLY A 70 23.58 12.81 -20.46
N LEU A 71 22.74 11.88 -19.98
CA LEU A 71 21.78 12.10 -18.88
C LEU A 71 22.06 11.20 -17.66
N ASN A 72 23.23 10.59 -17.57
CA ASN A 72 23.56 9.67 -16.47
C ASN A 72 23.50 10.35 -15.09
N THR A 73 23.97 11.60 -15.00
CA THR A 73 23.91 12.39 -13.75
C THR A 73 22.47 12.67 -13.34
N THR A 74 21.61 13.06 -14.29
CA THR A 74 20.19 13.35 -14.01
C THR A 74 19.42 12.08 -13.66
N LEU A 75 19.73 10.96 -14.33
CA LEU A 75 19.12 9.67 -14.05
C LEU A 75 19.55 9.10 -12.69
N THR A 76 20.82 9.28 -12.31
CA THR A 76 21.31 8.92 -10.97
C THR A 76 20.61 9.74 -9.89
N SER A 77 20.52 11.06 -10.09
CA SER A 77 19.78 11.94 -9.17
C SER A 77 18.28 11.60 -9.10
N LEU A 78 17.67 11.23 -10.23
CA LEU A 78 16.29 10.77 -10.28
C LEU A 78 16.11 9.47 -9.49
N LYS A 79 17.01 8.49 -9.67
CA LYS A 79 16.99 7.22 -8.93
C LYS A 79 17.10 7.46 -7.42
N GLU A 80 18.06 8.27 -6.99
CA GLU A 80 18.24 8.59 -5.56
C GLU A 80 17.01 9.29 -4.97
N SER A 81 16.47 10.27 -5.71
CA SER A 81 15.24 10.97 -5.32
C SER A 81 14.04 10.04 -5.27
N PHE A 82 13.94 9.11 -6.22
CA PHE A 82 12.89 8.10 -6.29
C PHE A 82 12.97 7.15 -5.10
N ASP A 83 14.14 6.56 -4.84
CA ASP A 83 14.35 5.68 -3.70
C ASP A 83 14.04 6.37 -2.38
N THR A 84 14.46 7.63 -2.23
CA THR A 84 14.18 8.43 -1.02
C THR A 84 12.68 8.62 -0.81
N ARG A 85 11.95 9.08 -1.84
CA ARG A 85 10.53 9.45 -1.72
C ARG A 85 9.60 8.23 -1.64
N PHE A 86 9.92 7.15 -2.34
CA PHE A 86 9.04 5.99 -2.46
C PHE A 86 9.40 4.85 -1.50
N SER A 87 10.56 4.89 -0.84
CA SER A 87 10.94 3.90 0.19
C SER A 87 9.89 3.72 1.29
N LYS A 88 9.18 4.78 1.66
CA LYS A 88 8.13 4.73 2.68
C LYS A 88 6.96 3.82 2.27
N TYR A 89 6.56 3.81 1.00
CA TYR A 89 5.45 2.98 0.52
C TYR A 89 5.81 1.51 0.43
N LEU A 90 7.09 1.21 0.16
CA LEU A 90 7.60 -0.16 0.16
C LEU A 90 7.72 -0.76 1.57
N LYS A 91 7.75 0.09 2.60
CA LYS A 91 7.85 -0.31 4.02
C LYS A 91 6.54 -0.17 4.79
N ASP A 92 5.57 0.55 4.23
CA ASP A 92 4.28 0.76 4.87
C ASP A 92 3.47 -0.54 4.86
N MET A 93 3.18 -1.04 6.07
CA MET A 93 2.38 -2.26 6.24
C MET A 93 1.00 -2.15 5.59
N ASN A 94 0.38 -0.97 5.53
CA ASN A 94 -0.92 -0.86 4.85
C ASN A 94 -0.82 -1.13 3.36
N CYS A 95 0.23 -0.61 2.71
CA CYS A 95 0.50 -0.85 1.30
C CYS A 95 0.87 -2.32 1.05
N ILE A 96 1.67 -2.92 1.94
CA ILE A 96 2.05 -4.33 1.88
C ILE A 96 0.82 -5.22 2.00
N LEU A 97 -0.02 -5.00 3.02
CA LEU A 97 -1.24 -5.76 3.23
C LEU A 97 -2.20 -5.62 2.05
N ALA A 98 -2.42 -4.40 1.55
CA ALA A 98 -3.30 -4.18 0.40
C ALA A 98 -2.81 -4.90 -0.86
N THR A 99 -1.49 -4.95 -1.07
CA THR A 99 -0.88 -5.64 -2.22
C THR A 99 -0.95 -7.16 -2.04
N TYR A 100 -0.69 -7.66 -0.83
CA TYR A 100 -0.71 -9.09 -0.51
C TYR A 100 -2.12 -9.70 -0.57
N LEU A 101 -3.13 -8.93 -0.14
CA LEU A 101 -4.53 -9.34 -0.22
C LEU A 101 -5.08 -9.31 -1.65
N ASP A 102 -4.39 -8.64 -2.58
CA ASP A 102 -4.76 -8.64 -4.00
C ASP A 102 -4.23 -9.92 -4.67
N PRO A 103 -5.11 -10.82 -5.15
CA PRO A 103 -4.68 -12.07 -5.77
C PRO A 103 -3.76 -11.87 -6.98
N ARG A 104 -3.86 -10.71 -7.66
CA ARG A 104 -3.07 -10.39 -8.86
C ARG A 104 -1.57 -10.25 -8.55
N HIS A 105 -1.23 -9.89 -7.31
CA HIS A 105 0.13 -9.53 -6.91
C HIS A 105 0.71 -10.48 -5.86
N LYS A 106 0.05 -11.60 -5.60
CA LYS A 106 0.45 -12.55 -4.54
C LYS A 106 1.87 -13.09 -4.76
N ASP A 107 2.21 -13.39 -6.02
CA ASP A 107 3.52 -13.94 -6.42
C ASP A 107 4.71 -13.03 -6.10
N LEU A 108 4.48 -11.72 -5.87
CA LEU A 108 5.55 -10.79 -5.49
C LEU A 108 6.16 -11.12 -4.12
N PHE A 109 5.44 -11.85 -3.27
CA PHE A 109 5.85 -12.14 -1.90
C PHE A 109 6.43 -13.53 -1.71
N ASP A 110 6.31 -14.41 -2.71
CA ASP A 110 6.77 -15.80 -2.62
C ASP A 110 8.31 -15.90 -2.59
N ASN A 111 9.01 -14.92 -3.15
CA ASN A 111 10.48 -14.87 -3.21
C ASN A 111 11.10 -13.91 -2.18
N GLU A 112 10.32 -13.34 -1.27
CA GLU A 112 10.86 -12.45 -0.24
C GLU A 112 11.58 -13.25 0.86
N ASP A 113 12.72 -12.73 1.32
CA ASP A 113 13.49 -13.36 2.39
C ASP A 113 12.66 -13.53 3.66
N TYR A 114 12.84 -14.64 4.39
CA TYR A 114 12.09 -14.94 5.62
C TYR A 114 12.13 -13.83 6.69
N GLY A 115 13.21 -13.05 6.74
CA GLY A 115 13.36 -11.90 7.65
C GLY A 115 12.85 -10.55 7.11
N SER A 116 12.39 -10.51 5.85
CA SER A 116 11.80 -9.33 5.24
C SER A 116 10.47 -8.99 5.90
N ILE A 117 10.18 -7.70 6.08
CA ILE A 117 8.87 -7.21 6.52
C ILE A 117 7.77 -7.65 5.54
N ARG A 118 8.16 -7.94 4.29
CA ARG A 118 7.28 -8.42 3.22
C ARG A 118 7.25 -9.95 3.09
N SER A 119 7.86 -10.70 4.02
CA SER A 119 7.72 -12.15 4.03
C SER A 119 6.26 -12.52 4.33
N ALA A 120 5.75 -13.57 3.68
CA ALA A 120 4.36 -14.01 3.87
C ALA A 120 4.03 -14.24 5.36
N ALA A 121 4.96 -14.82 6.11
CA ALA A 121 4.85 -15.03 7.55
C ALA A 121 4.62 -13.73 8.35
N ASN A 122 5.40 -12.68 8.07
CA ASN A 122 5.28 -11.40 8.75
C ASN A 122 3.99 -10.66 8.35
N ILE A 123 3.59 -10.81 7.09
CA ILE A 123 2.34 -10.25 6.57
C ILE A 123 1.13 -10.91 7.24
N GLU A 124 1.11 -12.24 7.31
CA GLU A 124 0.04 -13.00 7.96
C GLU A 124 -0.08 -12.66 9.46
N LEU A 125 1.05 -12.54 10.16
CA LEU A 125 1.07 -12.06 11.55
C LEU A 125 0.43 -10.66 11.67
N ALA A 126 0.81 -9.73 10.79
CA ALA A 126 0.27 -8.37 10.81
C ALA A 126 -1.23 -8.32 10.49
N LEU A 127 -1.73 -9.22 9.61
CA LEU A 127 -3.16 -9.38 9.36
C LEU A 127 -3.89 -9.84 10.63
N ILE A 128 -3.39 -10.90 11.28
CA ILE A 128 -4.00 -11.44 12.51
C ILE A 128 -4.04 -10.36 13.61
N GLU A 129 -2.94 -9.64 13.83
CA GLU A 129 -2.88 -8.56 14.82
C GLU A 129 -3.92 -7.46 14.53
N LYS A 130 -4.10 -7.08 13.25
CA LYS A 130 -5.15 -6.14 12.84
C LYS A 130 -6.57 -6.67 13.06
N TYR A 131 -6.83 -7.93 12.71
CA TYR A 131 -8.13 -8.54 12.91
C TYR A 131 -8.51 -8.60 14.38
N LEU A 132 -7.57 -8.98 15.25
CA LEU A 132 -7.79 -9.00 16.71
C LEU A 132 -8.07 -7.59 17.25
N LYS A 133 -7.33 -6.58 16.79
CA LYS A 133 -7.58 -5.18 17.15
C LYS A 133 -8.99 -4.73 16.75
N TYR A 134 -9.39 -5.03 15.51
CA TYR A 134 -10.72 -4.69 15.01
C TYR A 134 -11.83 -5.40 15.78
N ALA A 135 -11.65 -6.68 16.14
CA ALA A 135 -12.60 -7.43 16.94
C ALA A 135 -12.80 -6.79 18.33
N ASN A 136 -11.71 -6.46 19.03
CA ASN A 136 -11.79 -5.79 20.32
C ASN A 136 -12.50 -4.43 20.22
N GLU A 137 -12.15 -3.62 19.22
CA GLU A 137 -12.81 -2.32 18.99
C GLU A 137 -14.30 -2.46 18.64
N LYS A 138 -14.69 -3.58 18.03
CA LYS A 138 -16.09 -3.88 17.72
C LYS A 138 -16.86 -4.25 19.00
N ASP A 139 -16.29 -5.13 19.82
CA ASP A 139 -16.88 -5.52 21.10
C ASP A 139 -17.05 -4.31 22.03
N ASP A 140 -16.13 -3.35 22.00
CA ASP A 140 -16.24 -2.13 22.80
C ASP A 140 -17.33 -1.18 22.28
N ARG A 141 -17.48 -1.04 20.95
CA ARG A 141 -18.59 -0.28 20.35
C ARG A 141 -19.96 -0.90 20.66
N GLU A 142 -20.06 -2.22 20.62
CA GLU A 142 -21.31 -2.94 20.91
C GLU A 142 -21.73 -2.74 22.38
N LYS A 143 -20.77 -2.79 23.32
CA LYS A 143 -21.03 -2.47 24.73
C LYS A 143 -21.45 -1.01 24.93
N GLU A 144 -20.84 -0.06 24.23
CA GLU A 144 -21.22 1.35 24.31
C GLU A 144 -22.64 1.60 23.78
N THR A 145 -23.06 0.91 22.72
CA THR A 145 -24.44 0.99 22.20
C THR A 145 -25.45 0.33 23.14
N GLU A 146 -25.14 -0.83 23.73
CA GLU A 146 -26.02 -1.49 24.71
C GLU A 146 -26.24 -0.63 25.98
N VAL A 147 -25.21 0.08 26.43
CA VAL A 147 -25.30 1.00 27.56
C VAL A 147 -26.12 2.26 27.22
N ALA A 148 -26.06 2.73 25.97
CA ALA A 148 -26.86 3.86 25.52
C ALA A 148 -28.35 3.49 25.37
N ASP A 149 -28.66 2.31 24.82
CA ASP A 149 -30.04 1.84 24.68
C ASP A 149 -30.70 1.55 26.04
N GLN A 150 -29.94 1.04 27.03
CA GLN A 150 -30.41 0.88 28.41
C GLN A 150 -30.60 2.20 29.18
N ALA A 151 -29.98 3.30 28.72
CA ALA A 151 -30.17 4.62 29.31
C ALA A 151 -31.42 5.32 28.77
N ASP A 152 -31.81 5.04 27.52
CA ASP A 152 -32.98 5.62 26.84
C ASP A 152 -34.30 4.87 27.17
N SER A 153 -34.22 3.61 27.62
CA SER A 153 -35.38 2.82 28.04
C SER A 153 -35.88 3.10 29.48
N ASN A 154 -35.41 4.16 30.13
CA ASN A 154 -35.86 4.57 31.48
C ASN A 154 -36.93 5.69 31.46
N GLU A 155 -37.50 6.02 30.30
CA GLU A 155 -38.75 6.79 30.20
C GLU A 155 -39.90 5.87 29.74
N ASP A 156 -41.00 5.94 30.49
CA ASP A 156 -42.13 5.02 30.53
C ASP A 156 -42.89 4.84 29.20
N ASP A 157 -43.07 3.58 28.74
CA ASP A 157 -44.36 3.03 28.25
C ASP A 157 -44.22 1.52 27.91
N PRO A 158 -45.06 0.62 28.44
CA PRO A 158 -45.06 -0.78 28.07
C PRO A 158 -46.11 -1.03 27.00
N ASP A 159 -45.74 -1.35 25.76
CA ASP A 159 -46.47 -2.28 24.90
C ASP A 159 -45.69 -2.58 23.60
N ASP A 160 -45.64 -3.87 23.26
CA ASP A 160 -45.11 -4.50 22.04
C ASP A 160 -43.59 -4.53 21.81
N ALA A 161 -42.89 -5.38 22.56
CA ALA A 161 -41.63 -5.98 22.11
C ALA A 161 -41.88 -7.42 21.62
N LEU A 162 -41.93 -7.61 20.30
CA LEU A 162 -41.74 -8.92 19.68
C LEU A 162 -40.26 -9.30 19.82
N GLU A 163 -39.95 -10.18 20.77
CA GLU A 163 -38.64 -10.83 20.85
C GLU A 163 -38.45 -11.73 19.62
N VAL A 164 -37.70 -11.23 18.63
CA VAL A 164 -37.10 -12.08 17.61
C VAL A 164 -35.69 -12.42 18.11
N GLU A 165 -35.59 -13.49 18.89
CA GLU A 165 -34.29 -14.10 19.16
C GLU A 165 -33.75 -14.69 17.85
N ALA A 166 -32.75 -14.04 17.27
CA ALA A 166 -31.94 -14.64 16.24
C ALA A 166 -30.95 -15.60 16.91
N ASP A 167 -31.15 -16.90 16.68
CA ASP A 167 -30.24 -17.97 17.10
C ASP A 167 -28.82 -17.73 16.56
N ASN A 168 -27.97 -17.09 17.36
CA ASN A 168 -26.55 -16.97 17.09
C ASN A 168 -25.84 -18.24 17.57
N ASP A 169 -25.79 -19.24 16.69
CA ASP A 169 -25.21 -20.59 16.88
C ASP A 169 -23.65 -20.61 17.03
N PHE A 170 -23.05 -19.51 17.47
CA PHE A 170 -21.59 -19.34 17.66
C PHE A 170 -21.17 -19.26 19.14
N GLY A 171 -22.01 -19.68 20.08
CA GLY A 171 -21.74 -19.64 21.53
C GLY A 171 -20.61 -20.56 22.04
N GLY A 172 -20.03 -21.42 21.18
CA GLY A 172 -19.14 -22.51 21.59
C GLY A 172 -17.65 -22.17 21.82
N PHE A 173 -17.21 -20.93 21.61
CA PHE A 173 -15.77 -20.59 21.66
C PHE A 173 -15.39 -19.55 22.73
N LYS A 174 -16.23 -19.30 23.73
CA LYS A 174 -15.98 -18.22 24.70
C LYS A 174 -14.81 -18.45 25.67
N ASP A 175 -14.33 -19.70 25.86
CA ASP A 175 -13.41 -20.02 26.98
C ASP A 175 -12.04 -20.60 26.62
N LYS A 176 -11.53 -20.38 25.41
CA LYS A 176 -10.12 -20.69 25.11
C LYS A 176 -9.43 -19.47 24.52
N LYS A 177 -8.89 -18.62 25.40
CA LYS A 177 -7.80 -17.69 25.05
C LYS A 177 -6.54 -18.51 24.75
N VAL A 178 -6.55 -19.25 23.64
CA VAL A 178 -5.31 -19.64 22.99
C VAL A 178 -4.71 -18.32 22.52
N ASP A 179 -3.54 -17.99 23.00
CA ASP A 179 -2.78 -16.88 22.46
C ASP A 179 -2.32 -17.29 21.04
N ILE A 180 -3.21 -17.08 20.08
CA ILE A 180 -3.03 -17.44 18.66
C ILE A 180 -1.75 -16.78 18.14
N LEU A 181 -1.40 -15.59 18.63
CA LEU A 181 -0.15 -14.90 18.29
C LEU A 181 1.07 -15.62 18.85
N ALA A 182 1.03 -16.05 20.11
CA ALA A 182 2.12 -16.84 20.70
C ALA A 182 2.29 -18.19 19.98
N TRP A 183 1.18 -18.87 19.63
CA TRP A 183 1.21 -20.12 18.88
C TRP A 183 1.73 -19.92 17.45
N TYR A 184 1.28 -18.89 16.73
CA TYR A 184 1.71 -18.61 15.36
C TYR A 184 3.18 -18.18 15.31
N ARG A 185 3.63 -17.32 16.24
CA ARG A 185 5.05 -16.97 16.40
C ARG A 185 5.90 -18.20 16.70
N ALA A 186 5.48 -19.05 17.64
CA ALA A 186 6.21 -20.28 17.96
C ALA A 186 6.31 -21.22 16.74
N ARG A 187 5.27 -21.30 15.92
CA ARG A 187 5.24 -22.12 14.70
C ARG A 187 6.11 -21.54 13.58
N LEU A 188 6.07 -20.24 13.34
CA LEU A 188 6.85 -19.57 12.29
C LEU A 188 8.36 -19.52 12.59
N PHE A 189 8.73 -19.40 13.87
CA PHE A 189 10.13 -19.34 14.31
C PHE A 189 10.67 -20.68 14.84
N ALA A 190 9.88 -21.75 14.78
CA ALA A 190 10.40 -23.09 14.98
C ALA A 190 11.36 -23.42 13.84
N LYS A 191 12.66 -23.50 14.15
CA LYS A 191 13.67 -23.99 13.20
C LYS A 191 13.24 -25.37 12.69
N PRO A 192 13.38 -25.66 11.39
CA PRO A 192 13.20 -27.02 10.91
C PRO A 192 14.23 -27.92 11.63
N ALA A 193 13.73 -29.00 12.23
CA ALA A 193 14.60 -30.04 12.76
C ALA A 193 15.38 -30.62 11.58
N VAL A 194 16.72 -30.60 11.70
CA VAL A 194 17.68 -31.19 10.77
C VAL A 194 17.45 -32.69 10.67
#